data_AF-A0AAQ5Y6K4-F1
#
_entry.id   AF-A0AAQ5Y6K4-F1
#
_cell.length_a   1.000
_cell.length_b   1.000
_cell.length_c   1.000
_cell.angle_alpha   90.00
_cell.angle_beta   90.00
_cell.angle_gamma   90.00
#
_symmetry.space_group_name_H-M   'P 1'
#
loop_
_entity.id
_entity.type
_entity.pdbx_description
1 polymer ?
#
loop_
_entity_poly.entity_id
_entity_poly.type
_entity_poly.pdbx_seq_one_letter_code
_entity_poly.pdbx_strand_id
1 'polypeptide(L)'
;LVHDPRPALHPTRPASALQRTDTRPAPAPLPARSPKVPAKHSTAPDGGVAGLSHRSPRPLFSPTTLIIGDSIVRNIRFFNATTRCFPGATAAGLLDKLPELLQSIPSSVCRVIIHIGTNDTTRRQSELMKKDFIDLFRLVESCGKSVFISGPIPTLSHGAERFSRLLSLSTWLQHTCTAHKLNFIDNFNLFLNRPGFYQHDGLHPSTLGSSVLTANIHHAVQSTPAD
;
A
#
# COMPACT_ATOMS: atom_id res chain seq x y z
N LEU A 1 -6.93 64.42 -15.07
CA LEU A 1 -7.80 65.07 -16.07
C LEU A 1 -7.52 64.44 -17.43
N VAL A 2 -8.58 63.95 -18.10
CA VAL A 2 -8.81 64.01 -19.57
C VAL A 2 -7.81 63.22 -20.45
N HIS A 3 -8.18 62.25 -21.29
CA HIS A 3 -9.46 61.65 -21.71
C HIS A 3 -9.10 60.40 -22.55
N ASP A 4 -9.84 59.31 -22.37
CA ASP A 4 -10.08 58.29 -23.41
C ASP A 4 -11.38 58.71 -24.14
N PRO A 5 -11.63 58.32 -25.41
CA PRO A 5 -12.43 57.10 -25.58
C PRO A 5 -12.20 56.28 -26.87
N ARG A 6 -12.57 54.99 -26.75
CA ARG A 6 -12.85 53.99 -27.81
C ARG A 6 -13.82 54.48 -28.89
N PRO A 7 -13.92 53.70 -29.99
CA PRO A 7 -15.24 53.20 -30.38
C PRO A 7 -15.31 51.67 -30.56
N ALA A 8 -16.52 51.16 -30.38
CA ALA A 8 -16.96 49.77 -30.50
C ALA A 8 -17.49 49.47 -31.92
N LEU A 9 -17.52 48.17 -32.32
CA LEU A 9 -18.72 47.45 -32.77
C LEU A 9 -18.39 46.01 -33.28
N HIS A 10 -19.17 45.07 -32.76
CA HIS A 10 -19.34 43.62 -33.06
C HIS A 10 -19.96 43.35 -34.45
N PRO A 11 -20.45 42.13 -34.81
CA PRO A 11 -19.98 40.74 -34.61
C PRO A 11 -20.06 39.90 -35.91
N THR A 12 -19.40 38.73 -36.00
CA THR A 12 -19.88 37.63 -36.87
C THR A 12 -19.52 36.25 -36.32
N ARG A 13 -20.53 35.51 -35.86
CA ARG A 13 -20.70 34.04 -35.97
C ARG A 13 -22.04 33.85 -36.72
N PRO A 14 -22.30 32.75 -37.46
CA PRO A 14 -22.37 31.45 -36.81
C PRO A 14 -22.05 30.20 -37.67
N ALA A 15 -21.99 29.08 -36.93
CA ALA A 15 -22.48 27.74 -37.26
C ALA A 15 -21.86 26.94 -38.42
N SER A 16 -21.35 25.76 -38.07
CA SER A 16 -21.89 24.52 -38.61
C SER A 16 -21.60 23.36 -37.65
N ALA A 17 -22.69 22.88 -37.04
CA ALA A 17 -22.76 21.59 -36.38
C ALA A 17 -22.79 20.50 -37.46
N LEU A 18 -21.98 19.46 -37.29
CA LEU A 18 -22.15 18.19 -37.98
C LEU A 18 -22.23 17.11 -36.91
N GLN A 19 -23.46 16.89 -36.46
CA GLN A 19 -23.92 15.64 -35.86
C GLN A 19 -23.56 14.51 -36.84
N ARG A 20 -22.64 13.63 -36.44
CA ARG A 20 -22.57 12.29 -37.03
C ARG A 20 -23.28 11.34 -36.09
N THR A 21 -24.35 10.81 -36.64
CA THR A 21 -25.30 9.85 -36.10
C THR A 21 -24.61 8.55 -35.69
N ASP A 22 -24.91 8.12 -34.46
CA ASP A 22 -24.74 6.76 -33.98
C ASP A 22 -25.54 5.78 -34.85
N THR A 23 -24.86 4.79 -35.41
CA THR A 23 -25.49 3.54 -35.87
C THR A 23 -24.67 2.37 -35.36
N ARG A 24 -25.10 1.85 -34.22
CA ARG A 24 -24.59 0.63 -33.59
C ARG A 24 -25.41 -0.56 -34.12
N PRO A 25 -24.83 -1.56 -34.80
CA PRO A 25 -25.56 -2.76 -35.16
C PRO A 25 -25.78 -3.65 -33.92
N ALA A 26 -26.99 -4.22 -33.81
CA ALA A 26 -27.38 -5.14 -32.73
C ALA A 26 -26.61 -6.48 -32.79
N PRO A 27 -26.37 -7.15 -31.64
CA PRO A 27 -25.68 -8.44 -31.62
C PRO A 27 -26.61 -9.59 -32.06
N ALA A 28 -26.05 -10.55 -32.79
CA ALA A 28 -26.74 -11.74 -33.29
C ALA A 28 -27.05 -12.76 -32.16
N PRO A 29 -28.06 -13.64 -32.32
CA PRO A 29 -28.49 -14.58 -31.28
C PRO A 29 -27.50 -15.76 -31.10
N LEU A 30 -27.33 -16.20 -29.85
CA LEU A 30 -26.55 -17.39 -29.48
C LEU A 30 -27.26 -18.68 -29.91
N PRO A 31 -26.54 -19.70 -30.43
CA PRO A 31 -27.14 -20.99 -30.73
C PRO A 31 -27.41 -21.83 -29.48
N ALA A 32 -28.48 -22.60 -29.57
CA ALA A 32 -29.14 -23.35 -28.51
C ALA A 32 -28.33 -24.53 -27.96
N ARG A 33 -28.67 -24.82 -26.71
CA ARG A 33 -28.20 -25.88 -25.81
C ARG A 33 -28.51 -27.29 -26.34
N SER A 34 -27.49 -28.14 -26.46
CA SER A 34 -27.65 -29.58 -26.74
C SER A 34 -28.17 -30.35 -25.51
N PRO A 35 -29.01 -31.39 -25.68
CA PRO A 35 -29.66 -32.09 -24.57
C PRO A 35 -28.73 -33.10 -23.87
N LYS A 36 -28.91 -33.22 -22.55
CA LYS A 36 -28.26 -34.19 -21.66
C LYS A 36 -28.79 -35.61 -21.89
N VAL A 37 -27.90 -36.60 -21.92
CA VAL A 37 -28.22 -38.04 -21.79
C VAL A 37 -27.96 -38.47 -20.33
N PRO A 38 -28.82 -39.27 -19.69
CA PRO A 38 -28.73 -39.56 -18.26
C PRO A 38 -27.93 -40.83 -17.97
N ALA A 39 -27.14 -40.83 -16.90
CA ALA A 39 -26.63 -42.08 -16.33
C ALA A 39 -26.46 -41.99 -14.81
N LYS A 40 -27.37 -42.71 -14.14
CA LYS A 40 -27.22 -43.53 -12.93
C LYS A 40 -26.72 -42.88 -11.64
N HIS A 41 -27.67 -42.79 -10.71
CA HIS A 41 -27.47 -42.69 -9.27
C HIS A 41 -26.44 -43.70 -8.76
N SER A 42 -25.46 -43.21 -8.01
CA SER A 42 -24.80 -43.97 -6.96
C SER A 42 -24.57 -43.02 -5.79
N THR A 43 -25.33 -43.25 -4.72
CA THR A 43 -25.31 -42.50 -3.46
C THR A 43 -24.04 -42.82 -2.67
N ALA A 44 -23.26 -41.79 -2.33
CA ALA A 44 -22.19 -41.84 -1.34
C ALA A 44 -22.34 -40.62 -0.40
N PRO A 45 -21.97 -40.76 0.88
CA PRO A 45 -22.53 -39.97 1.97
C PRO A 45 -21.96 -38.57 2.06
N ASP A 46 -22.84 -37.66 2.49
CA ASP A 46 -22.61 -36.25 2.78
C ASP A 46 -21.53 -36.08 3.87
N GLY A 47 -20.36 -35.61 3.47
CA GLY A 47 -19.27 -35.21 4.36
C GLY A 47 -19.02 -33.72 4.20
N GLY A 48 -19.62 -32.91 5.08
CA GLY A 48 -19.55 -31.45 5.04
C GLY A 48 -18.11 -30.93 5.04
N VAL A 49 -17.73 -30.20 4.00
CA VAL A 49 -16.47 -29.46 3.96
C VAL A 49 -16.77 -28.01 4.33
N ALA A 50 -16.82 -27.76 5.64
CA ALA A 50 -16.72 -26.42 6.18
C ALA A 50 -15.43 -25.76 5.67
N GLY A 51 -15.55 -24.49 5.29
CA GLY A 51 -14.55 -23.71 4.56
C GLY A 51 -13.12 -23.91 5.06
N LEU A 52 -12.26 -24.42 4.17
CA LEU A 52 -10.82 -24.30 4.30
C LEU A 52 -10.46 -22.82 4.13
N SER A 53 -10.49 -22.10 5.25
CA SER A 53 -9.85 -20.80 5.38
C SER A 53 -8.43 -20.95 4.85
N HIS A 54 -8.07 -20.10 3.87
CA HIS A 54 -6.82 -20.09 3.13
C HIS A 54 -5.65 -19.81 4.08
N ARG A 55 -5.28 -20.81 4.87
CA ARG A 55 -4.24 -20.74 5.88
C ARG A 55 -2.93 -20.67 5.11
N SER A 56 -2.26 -19.53 5.18
CA SER A 56 -0.91 -19.35 4.65
C SER A 56 -0.02 -20.52 5.11
N PRO A 57 0.78 -21.13 4.23
CA PRO A 57 1.65 -22.26 4.59
C PRO A 57 2.44 -21.95 5.86
N ARG A 58 2.50 -22.90 6.79
CA ARG A 58 3.32 -22.74 7.99
C ARG A 58 4.78 -22.62 7.54
N PRO A 59 5.54 -21.61 8.01
CA PRO A 59 6.95 -21.48 7.69
C PRO A 59 7.70 -22.77 8.04
N LEU A 60 8.55 -23.24 7.11
CA LEU A 60 9.44 -24.39 7.34
C LEU A 60 10.43 -24.14 8.50
N PHE A 61 10.66 -22.87 8.83
CA PHE A 61 11.54 -22.40 9.89
C PHE A 61 10.84 -21.32 10.71
N SER A 62 11.15 -21.23 12.01
CA SER A 62 10.61 -20.18 12.87
C SER A 62 10.99 -18.80 12.30
N PRO A 63 10.04 -17.86 12.19
CA PRO A 63 10.31 -16.56 11.64
C PRO A 63 11.30 -15.79 12.53
N THR A 64 12.24 -15.10 11.92
CA THR A 64 13.22 -14.22 12.57
C THR A 64 12.86 -12.75 12.41
N THR A 65 11.98 -12.44 11.46
CA THR A 65 11.59 -11.08 11.09
C THR A 65 10.08 -10.95 11.11
N LEU A 66 9.56 -9.91 11.76
CA LEU A 66 8.16 -9.51 11.68
C LEU A 66 8.02 -8.26 10.83
N ILE A 67 7.13 -8.29 9.85
CA ILE A 67 6.74 -7.15 9.04
C ILE A 67 5.35 -6.69 9.49
N ILE A 68 5.22 -5.43 9.85
CA ILE A 68 3.96 -4.81 10.25
C ILE A 68 3.72 -3.60 9.36
N GLY A 69 2.49 -3.40 8.92
CA GLY A 69 2.17 -2.20 8.17
C GLY A 69 0.75 -2.17 7.67
N ASP A 70 0.48 -1.21 6.81
CA ASP A 70 -0.82 -1.06 6.17
C ASP A 70 -1.02 -2.04 4.99
N SER A 71 -1.98 -1.74 4.10
CA SER A 71 -2.27 -2.60 2.95
C SER A 71 -1.10 -2.75 1.97
N ILE A 72 -0.09 -1.87 2.00
CA ILE A 72 1.09 -1.94 1.13
C ILE A 72 1.91 -3.19 1.42
N VAL A 73 2.01 -3.63 2.68
CA VAL A 73 2.84 -4.80 3.04
C VAL A 73 2.18 -6.14 2.76
N ARG A 74 0.91 -6.18 2.34
CA ARG A 74 0.11 -7.42 2.27
C ARG A 74 0.73 -8.53 1.41
N ASN A 75 1.52 -8.13 0.41
CA ASN A 75 2.19 -9.02 -0.54
C ASN A 75 3.71 -9.06 -0.37
N ILE A 76 4.23 -8.58 0.76
CA ILE A 76 5.66 -8.60 1.08
C ILE A 76 5.98 -9.88 1.83
N ARG A 77 6.81 -10.71 1.22
CA ARG A 77 7.19 -12.03 1.73
C ARG A 77 8.62 -12.37 1.32
N PHE A 78 9.42 -12.77 2.28
CA PHE A 78 10.75 -13.35 2.05
C PHE A 78 11.04 -14.39 3.14
N PHE A 79 12.13 -15.13 2.98
CA PHE A 79 12.49 -16.22 3.89
C PHE A 79 12.61 -15.73 5.35
N ASN A 80 12.08 -16.52 6.29
CA ASN A 80 12.03 -16.20 7.73
C ASN A 80 11.27 -14.91 8.13
N ALA A 81 10.48 -14.33 7.22
CA ALA A 81 9.59 -13.23 7.55
C ALA A 81 8.15 -13.68 7.76
N THR A 82 7.47 -13.09 8.74
CA THR A 82 6.02 -13.14 8.89
C THR A 82 5.45 -11.75 8.76
N THR A 83 4.33 -11.61 8.06
CA THR A 83 3.69 -10.30 7.79
C THR A 83 2.36 -10.17 8.50
N ARG A 84 2.16 -9.04 9.18
CA ARG A 84 0.90 -8.61 9.82
C ARG A 84 0.43 -7.32 9.15
N CYS A 85 -0.56 -7.48 8.27
CA CYS A 85 -1.14 -6.39 7.50
C CYS A 85 -2.38 -5.83 8.21
N PHE A 86 -2.41 -4.53 8.43
CA PHE A 86 -3.53 -3.78 9.01
C PHE A 86 -3.99 -2.71 8.01
N PRO A 87 -4.89 -3.04 7.05
CA PRO A 87 -5.32 -2.09 6.03
C PRO A 87 -5.82 -0.77 6.63
N GLY A 88 -5.36 0.36 6.07
CA GLY A 88 -5.70 1.69 6.56
C GLY A 88 -4.98 2.12 7.84
N ALA A 89 -4.03 1.33 8.36
CA ALA A 89 -3.26 1.70 9.54
C ALA A 89 -2.51 3.02 9.34
N THR A 90 -2.58 3.86 10.36
CA THR A 90 -1.78 5.08 10.55
C THR A 90 -0.79 4.83 11.69
N ALA A 91 0.16 5.74 11.92
CA ALA A 91 1.07 5.68 13.07
C ALA A 91 0.30 5.55 14.39
N ALA A 92 -0.74 6.36 14.60
CA ALA A 92 -1.63 6.27 15.77
C ALA A 92 -2.30 4.89 15.90
N GLY A 93 -2.94 4.41 14.83
CA GLY A 93 -3.66 3.13 14.89
C GLY A 93 -2.73 1.93 15.08
N LEU A 94 -1.46 2.06 14.68
CA LEU A 94 -0.45 1.06 14.97
C LEU A 94 0.06 1.16 16.41
N LEU A 95 0.27 2.38 16.93
CA LEU A 95 0.68 2.62 18.32
C LEU A 95 -0.25 1.92 19.31
N ASP A 96 -1.56 1.92 19.05
CA ASP A 96 -2.55 1.23 19.91
C ASP A 96 -2.42 -0.30 19.88
N LYS A 97 -2.05 -0.87 18.73
CA LYS A 97 -2.02 -2.34 18.51
C LYS A 97 -0.65 -2.96 18.79
N LEU A 98 0.40 -2.17 18.67
CA LEU A 98 1.77 -2.66 18.69
C LEU A 98 2.19 -3.29 20.03
N PRO A 99 1.79 -2.77 21.21
CA PRO A 99 2.14 -3.39 22.49
C PRO A 99 1.68 -4.85 22.59
N GLU A 100 0.41 -5.12 22.24
CA GLU A 100 -0.15 -6.47 22.21
C GLU A 100 0.57 -7.35 21.18
N LEU A 101 0.84 -6.80 19.99
CA LEU A 101 1.58 -7.52 18.97
C LEU A 101 2.94 -7.93 19.47
N LEU A 102 3.75 -6.98 19.99
CA LEU A 102 5.11 -7.23 20.48
C LEU A 102 5.16 -8.30 21.57
N GLN A 103 4.15 -8.37 22.44
CA GLN A 103 4.03 -9.41 23.47
C GLN A 103 3.70 -10.79 22.87
N SER A 104 2.95 -10.84 21.77
CA SER A 104 2.55 -12.07 21.08
C SER A 104 3.60 -12.62 20.10
N ILE A 105 4.73 -11.92 19.91
CA ILE A 105 5.76 -12.30 18.95
C ILE A 105 6.55 -13.53 19.45
N PRO A 106 6.81 -14.53 18.59
CA PRO A 106 7.71 -15.63 18.93
C PRO A 106 9.11 -15.15 19.32
N SER A 107 9.74 -15.80 20.31
CA SER A 107 11.09 -15.46 20.76
C SER A 107 12.17 -15.54 19.67
N SER A 108 11.91 -16.29 18.59
CA SER A 108 12.80 -16.37 17.43
C SER A 108 12.90 -15.07 16.63
N VAL A 109 11.93 -14.16 16.76
CA VAL A 109 11.92 -12.89 16.03
C VAL A 109 12.83 -11.88 16.71
N CYS A 110 13.94 -11.55 16.06
CA CYS A 110 14.90 -10.54 16.49
C CYS A 110 14.78 -9.23 15.70
N ARG A 111 14.01 -9.20 14.60
CA ARG A 111 13.86 -8.02 13.74
C ARG A 111 12.39 -7.63 13.54
N VAL A 112 12.11 -6.33 13.60
CA VAL A 112 10.77 -5.77 13.35
C VAL A 112 10.85 -4.70 12.27
N ILE A 113 10.08 -4.87 11.20
CA ILE A 113 9.92 -3.88 10.13
C ILE A 113 8.54 -3.26 10.26
N ILE A 114 8.47 -1.93 10.27
CA ILE A 114 7.23 -1.18 10.31
C ILE A 114 7.11 -0.32 9.05
N HIS A 115 6.07 -0.56 8.24
CA HIS A 115 5.75 0.21 7.05
C HIS A 115 4.49 1.05 7.27
N ILE A 116 4.64 2.37 7.27
CA ILE A 116 3.57 3.33 7.57
C ILE A 116 3.82 4.67 6.87
N GLY A 117 2.83 5.56 6.89
CA GLY A 117 2.96 6.95 6.43
C GLY A 117 2.02 7.32 5.28
N THR A 118 1.68 6.38 4.39
CA THR A 118 0.82 6.69 3.23
C THR A 118 -0.59 7.09 3.66
N ASN A 119 -1.16 6.43 4.67
CA ASN A 119 -2.47 6.77 5.22
C ASN A 119 -2.43 8.02 6.10
N ASP A 120 -1.31 8.29 6.76
CA ASP A 120 -1.13 9.44 7.64
C ASP A 120 -1.22 10.78 6.88
N THR A 121 -0.77 10.80 5.61
CA THR A 121 -0.93 11.96 4.72
C THR A 121 -2.36 12.29 4.34
N THR A 122 -3.36 11.48 4.70
CA THR A 122 -4.76 11.88 4.53
C THR A 122 -5.20 12.91 5.57
N ARG A 123 -4.59 12.91 6.76
CA ARG A 123 -4.94 13.81 7.87
C ARG A 123 -4.20 15.13 7.75
N ARG A 124 -4.89 16.26 7.57
CA ARG A 124 -4.28 17.60 7.41
C ARG A 124 -3.51 18.14 8.64
N GLN A 125 -3.36 17.36 9.70
CA GLN A 125 -2.73 17.78 10.95
C GLN A 125 -1.32 17.21 11.07
N SER A 126 -0.34 17.93 10.53
CA SER A 126 1.06 17.48 10.47
C SER A 126 1.70 17.27 11.84
N GLU A 127 1.36 18.09 12.84
CA GLU A 127 2.01 18.05 14.16
C GLU A 127 1.49 16.90 15.03
N LEU A 128 0.17 16.64 15.02
CA LEU A 128 -0.38 15.44 15.66
C LEU A 128 0.20 14.16 15.04
N MET A 129 0.30 14.14 13.71
CA MET A 129 0.89 13.02 13.00
C MET A 129 2.34 12.78 13.44
N LYS A 130 3.19 13.82 13.50
CA LYS A 130 4.58 13.66 13.96
C LYS A 130 4.68 13.14 15.39
N LYS A 131 3.80 13.61 16.30
CA LYS A 131 3.75 13.11 17.68
C LYS A 131 3.46 11.60 17.71
N ASP A 132 2.49 11.13 16.94
CA ASP A 132 2.15 9.70 16.86
C ASP A 132 3.36 8.86 16.41
N PHE A 133 4.13 9.36 15.44
CA PHE A 133 5.37 8.71 14.99
C PHE A 133 6.47 8.69 16.06
N ILE A 134 6.66 9.79 16.80
CA ILE A 134 7.65 9.86 17.88
C ILE A 134 7.29 8.89 19.01
N ASP A 135 6.02 8.82 19.40
CA ASP A 135 5.56 7.90 20.43
C ASP A 135 5.70 6.44 19.97
N LEU A 136 5.43 6.18 18.68
CA LEU A 136 5.69 4.87 18.06
C LEU A 136 7.17 4.50 18.10
N PHE A 137 8.07 5.43 17.78
CA PHE A 137 9.52 5.20 17.79
C PHE A 137 10.04 4.87 19.19
N ARG A 138 9.60 5.60 20.21
CA ARG A 138 9.94 5.31 21.61
C ARG A 138 9.47 3.92 22.05
N LEU A 139 8.26 3.53 21.65
CA LEU A 139 7.74 2.20 21.96
C LEU A 139 8.62 1.10 21.37
N VAL A 140 9.01 1.23 20.10
CA VAL A 140 9.80 0.19 19.40
C VAL A 140 11.27 0.20 19.81
N GLU A 141 11.84 1.33 20.19
CA GLU A 141 13.18 1.39 20.80
C GLU A 141 13.26 0.53 22.08
N SER A 142 12.19 0.52 22.87
CA SER A 142 12.13 -0.26 24.11
C SER A 142 11.92 -1.77 23.92
N CYS A 143 11.67 -2.25 22.69
CA CYS A 143 11.28 -3.64 22.47
C CYS A 143 12.43 -4.66 22.40
N GLY A 144 13.68 -4.18 22.48
CA GLY A 144 14.89 -5.01 22.49
C GLY A 144 15.12 -5.80 21.19
N LYS A 145 14.65 -5.27 20.06
CA LYS A 145 14.80 -5.89 18.72
C LYS A 145 15.45 -4.90 17.77
N SER A 146 16.03 -5.41 16.69
CA SER A 146 16.51 -4.57 15.59
C SER A 146 15.30 -4.06 14.79
N VAL A 147 15.04 -2.76 14.85
CA VAL A 147 13.86 -2.14 14.25
C VAL A 147 14.22 -1.42 12.95
N PHE A 148 13.36 -1.61 11.95
CA PHE A 148 13.44 -1.00 10.64
C PHE A 148 12.16 -0.21 10.36
N ILE A 149 12.28 1.06 10.02
CA ILE A 149 11.17 1.89 9.57
C ILE A 149 11.21 1.94 8.05
N SER A 150 10.27 1.26 7.42
CA SER A 150 10.07 1.32 5.98
C SER A 150 9.27 2.56 5.63
N GLY A 151 9.90 3.52 4.97
CA GLY A 151 9.27 4.77 4.53
C GLY A 151 8.12 4.52 3.54
N PRO A 152 7.18 5.48 3.42
CA PRO A 152 6.03 5.35 2.55
C PRO A 152 6.42 5.37 1.07
N ILE A 153 5.65 4.68 0.24
CA ILE A 153 5.77 4.77 -1.22
C ILE A 153 4.88 5.91 -1.77
N PRO A 154 5.30 6.62 -2.83
CA PRO A 154 4.46 7.60 -3.50
C PRO A 154 3.15 7.01 -4.01
N THR A 155 2.21 7.88 -4.35
CA THR A 155 0.92 7.47 -4.94
C THR A 155 0.73 8.21 -6.26
N LEU A 156 0.17 7.55 -7.27
CA LEU A 156 0.01 8.12 -8.61
C LEU A 156 -1.20 9.06 -8.72
N SER A 157 -2.23 8.85 -7.89
CA SER A 157 -3.60 9.32 -8.17
C SER A 157 -4.03 10.59 -7.43
N HIS A 158 -3.14 11.27 -6.70
CA HIS A 158 -3.58 12.17 -5.61
C HIS A 158 -3.08 13.63 -5.66
N GLY A 159 -2.58 14.09 -6.82
CA GLY A 159 -2.24 15.50 -7.04
C GLY A 159 -1.01 16.00 -6.27
N ALA A 160 -0.59 17.22 -6.59
CA ALA A 160 0.66 17.81 -6.08
C ALA A 160 0.68 18.01 -4.55
N GLU A 161 -0.47 18.28 -3.92
CA GLU A 161 -0.58 18.48 -2.46
C GLU A 161 -0.27 17.18 -1.68
N ARG A 162 -0.85 16.04 -2.08
CA ARG A 162 -0.57 14.78 -1.38
C ARG A 162 0.88 14.35 -1.61
N PHE A 163 1.39 14.56 -2.82
CA PHE A 163 2.78 14.28 -3.14
C PHE A 163 3.74 15.09 -2.26
N SER A 164 3.55 16.40 -2.14
CA SER A 164 4.41 17.25 -1.32
C SER A 164 4.38 16.85 0.15
N ARG A 165 3.20 16.56 0.68
CA ARG A 165 3.04 16.10 2.08
C ARG A 165 3.71 14.77 2.34
N LEU A 166 3.62 13.84 1.39
CA LEU A 166 4.25 12.53 1.50
C LEU A 166 5.77 12.62 1.37
N LEU A 167 6.27 13.48 0.48
CA LEU A 167 7.70 13.77 0.36
C LEU A 167 8.22 14.39 1.67
N SER A 168 7.55 15.42 2.20
CA SER A 168 7.90 16.03 3.48
C SER A 168 7.89 15.02 4.62
N LEU A 169 6.91 14.11 4.66
CA LEU A 169 6.85 13.04 5.64
C LEU A 169 8.03 12.07 5.48
N SER A 170 8.32 11.61 4.26
CA SER A 170 9.43 10.68 4.00
C SER A 170 10.78 11.29 4.41
N THR A 171 11.03 12.56 4.06
CA THR A 171 12.24 13.28 4.47
C THR A 171 12.31 13.44 5.98
N TRP A 172 11.21 13.78 6.64
CA TRP A 172 11.16 13.89 8.10
C TRP A 172 11.44 12.55 8.77
N LEU A 173 10.80 11.45 8.31
CA LEU A 173 11.03 10.10 8.84
C LEU A 173 12.50 9.69 8.72
N GLN A 174 13.15 9.96 7.59
CA GLN A 174 14.57 9.65 7.41
C GLN A 174 15.46 10.34 8.46
N HIS A 175 15.24 11.64 8.68
CA HIS A 175 16.01 12.41 9.68
C HIS A 175 15.71 11.94 11.10
N THR A 176 14.43 11.74 11.42
CA THR A 176 14.01 11.34 12.77
C THR A 176 14.45 9.91 13.10
N CYS A 177 14.37 8.96 12.17
CA CYS A 177 14.90 7.62 12.38
C CYS A 177 16.41 7.65 12.69
N THR A 178 17.17 8.50 11.98
CA THR A 178 18.60 8.69 12.26
C THR A 178 18.84 9.21 13.68
N ALA A 179 18.05 10.19 14.12
CA ALA A 179 18.15 10.72 15.49
C ALA A 179 17.80 9.68 16.57
N HIS A 180 16.87 8.78 16.27
CA HIS A 180 16.41 7.68 17.12
C HIS A 180 17.23 6.38 16.94
N LYS A 181 18.30 6.39 16.13
CA LYS A 181 19.13 5.21 15.81
C LYS A 181 18.32 4.02 15.24
N LEU A 182 17.21 4.31 14.57
CA LEU A 182 16.38 3.34 13.87
C LEU A 182 16.86 3.19 12.43
N ASN A 183 16.76 1.97 11.89
CA ASN A 183 17.14 1.71 10.49
C ASN A 183 16.03 2.21 9.56
N PHE A 184 16.29 3.24 8.76
CA PHE A 184 15.31 3.73 7.78
C PHE A 184 15.51 3.06 6.42
N ILE A 185 14.44 2.55 5.82
CA ILE A 185 14.42 1.97 4.48
C ILE A 185 13.70 2.96 3.56
N ASP A 186 14.47 3.66 2.72
CA ASP A 186 13.91 4.58 1.72
C ASP A 186 13.32 3.78 0.55
N ASN A 187 12.01 3.92 0.35
CA ASN A 187 11.30 3.38 -0.81
C ASN A 187 10.82 4.48 -1.76
N PHE A 188 10.91 5.75 -1.35
CA PHE A 188 10.24 6.85 -2.03
C PHE A 188 10.80 7.03 -3.44
N ASN A 189 12.13 7.13 -3.55
CA ASN A 189 12.83 7.29 -4.82
C ASN A 189 12.71 6.06 -5.72
N LEU A 190 12.66 4.86 -5.13
CA LEU A 190 12.49 3.60 -5.89
C LEU A 190 11.14 3.53 -6.61
N PHE A 191 10.10 4.11 -6.01
CA PHE A 191 8.73 4.05 -6.49
C PHE A 191 8.28 5.31 -7.23
N LEU A 192 9.07 6.38 -7.17
CA LEU A 192 8.79 7.65 -7.83
C LEU A 192 8.81 7.50 -9.36
N ASN A 193 7.77 8.01 -10.04
CA ASN A 193 7.62 7.96 -11.49
C ASN A 193 7.69 6.55 -12.10
N ARG A 194 7.26 5.52 -11.36
CA ARG A 194 7.21 4.12 -11.82
C ARG A 194 5.77 3.59 -11.92
N PRO A 195 4.97 3.99 -12.92
CA PRO A 195 3.57 3.59 -13.01
C PRO A 195 3.36 2.06 -13.04
N GLY A 196 4.29 1.30 -13.65
CA GLY A 196 4.24 -0.17 -13.66
C GLY A 196 4.41 -0.85 -12.30
N PHE A 197 4.80 -0.11 -11.25
CA PHE A 197 4.92 -0.63 -9.89
C PHE A 197 3.60 -0.58 -9.11
N TYR A 198 2.55 -0.01 -9.69
CA TYR A 198 1.25 0.15 -9.04
C TYR A 198 0.16 -0.64 -9.73
N GLN A 199 -0.88 -0.96 -8.97
CA GLN A 199 -2.14 -1.44 -9.51
C GLN A 199 -2.93 -0.29 -10.15
N HIS A 200 -4.07 -0.61 -10.74
CA HIS A 200 -4.94 0.37 -11.40
C HIS A 200 -5.45 1.48 -10.47
N ASP A 201 -5.44 1.26 -9.15
CA ASP A 201 -5.80 2.29 -8.17
C ASP A 201 -4.72 3.36 -7.95
N GLY A 202 -3.48 3.12 -8.42
CA GLY A 202 -2.34 4.01 -8.24
C GLY A 202 -1.89 4.16 -6.78
N LEU A 203 -2.30 3.25 -5.90
CA LEU A 203 -1.98 3.22 -4.47
C LEU A 203 -1.26 1.93 -4.09
N HIS A 204 -1.83 0.79 -4.45
CA HIS A 204 -1.28 -0.50 -4.05
C HIS A 204 -0.18 -0.95 -5.01
N PRO A 205 0.90 -1.58 -4.51
CA PRO A 205 1.90 -2.15 -5.40
C PRO A 205 1.33 -3.24 -6.30
N SER A 206 1.77 -3.26 -7.57
CA SER A 206 1.58 -4.38 -8.49
C SER A 206 2.41 -5.60 -8.04
N THR A 207 2.34 -6.72 -8.75
CA THR A 207 3.24 -7.85 -8.50
C THR A 207 4.71 -7.44 -8.62
N LEU A 208 5.04 -6.66 -9.66
CA LEU A 208 6.39 -6.13 -9.85
C LEU A 208 6.77 -5.16 -8.73
N GLY A 209 5.90 -4.21 -8.38
CA GLY A 209 6.15 -3.28 -7.27
C GLY A 209 6.35 -4.01 -5.94
N SER A 210 5.52 -5.01 -5.63
CA SER A 210 5.65 -5.83 -4.43
C SER A 210 6.99 -6.57 -4.39
N SER A 211 7.46 -7.09 -5.54
CA SER A 211 8.76 -7.74 -5.65
C SER A 211 9.91 -6.76 -5.40
N VAL A 212 9.85 -5.55 -5.96
CA VAL A 212 10.86 -4.51 -5.76
C VAL A 212 10.89 -4.06 -4.30
N LEU A 213 9.72 -3.81 -3.68
CA LEU A 213 9.62 -3.44 -2.27
C LEU A 213 10.15 -4.55 -1.37
N THR A 214 9.82 -5.81 -1.67
CA THR A 214 10.33 -6.98 -0.95
C THR A 214 11.85 -7.05 -1.03
N ALA A 215 12.42 -6.88 -2.23
CA ALA A 215 13.86 -6.93 -2.44
C ALA A 215 14.58 -5.81 -1.67
N ASN A 216 14.06 -4.59 -1.68
CA ASN A 216 14.66 -3.47 -0.96
C ASN A 216 14.63 -3.70 0.56
N ILE A 217 13.47 -4.12 1.09
CA ILE A 217 13.31 -4.42 2.52
C ILE A 217 14.24 -5.56 2.95
N HIS A 218 14.29 -6.63 2.16
CA HIS A 218 15.13 -7.79 2.43
C HIS A 218 16.61 -7.43 2.40
N HIS A 219 17.03 -6.65 1.39
CA HIS A 219 18.41 -6.16 1.28
C HIS A 219 18.79 -5.33 2.52
N ALA A 220 17.95 -4.39 2.94
CA ALA A 220 18.21 -3.57 4.12
C ALA A 220 18.39 -4.43 5.39
N VAL A 221 17.54 -5.44 5.58
CA VAL A 221 17.65 -6.38 6.71
C VAL A 221 18.95 -7.18 6.68
N GLN A 222 19.40 -7.61 5.49
CA GLN A 222 20.63 -8.38 5.33
C GLN A 222 21.90 -7.53 5.49
N SER A 223 21.86 -6.27 5.06
CA SER A 223 22.99 -5.35 5.16
C SER A 223 23.21 -4.79 6.56
N THR A 224 22.22 -4.90 7.46
CA THR A 224 22.33 -4.46 8.85
C THR A 224 22.72 -5.65 9.74
N PRO A 225 23.88 -5.60 10.42
CA PRO A 225 24.29 -6.61 11.40
C PRO A 225 23.17 -6.89 12.41
N ALA A 226 23.03 -8.15 12.83
CA ALA A 226 22.24 -8.43 14.03
C ALA A 226 23.13 -8.05 15.22
N ASP A 227 22.72 -7.04 15.97
CA ASP A 227 23.31 -6.74 17.29
C ASP A 227 22.96 -7.84 18.30
#